data_AF-A0A975FBW1-F1
#
_entry.id   AF-A0A975FBW1-F1
#
_cell.length_a   1.000
_cell.length_b   1.000
_cell.length_c   1.000
_cell.angle_alpha   90.00
_cell.angle_beta   90.00
_cell.angle_gamma   90.00
#
_symmetry.space_group_name_H-M   'P 1'
#
loop_
_entity.id
_entity.type
_entity.pdbx_description
1 polymer ?
#
loop_
_entity_poly.entity_id
_entity_poly.type
_entity_poly.pdbx_seq_one_letter_code
_entity_poly.pdbx_strand_id
1 'polypeptide(L)'
;MKRLTTLLLTTILALPAAANAADDLIIVLDASNSMWAKINDTHKIVFARDALSQLLTAQPDTASIGLISYGNRHKRDCQDINTIAKPGDSTPSALLKQAREIMPHGGSPISGALRQAATQGNTILLISDGTESCDNDPCATTQELKSKNPDLRIHVMGFSDAADSPLRCIAERSGGSFTLATDKTAISNGLSKLTQSTGTSTPTPPTAADSTISKDPGTLELSIGGSNDPENLPANFLIYDAAGQHLVTFTSKTTVSRPLQPGTYRIDALWGEIKKTQTLEVTAGKTVTHRFDLGALGVLTFNAVDTQQKPVDANFSLYNDTNGYYASALLKNQVTEKLPVGTYKLKATINEQVQQAELTITADKETRHTFTFQPQP
;
A
#
# COMPACT_ATOMS: atom_id res chain seq x y z
N MET A 1 65.22 -8.36 -59.62
CA MET A 1 64.60 -8.65 -58.31
C MET A 1 63.59 -7.54 -57.98
N LYS A 2 62.31 -7.72 -58.33
CA LYS A 2 61.23 -6.77 -57.97
C LYS A 2 60.46 -7.38 -56.80
N ARG A 3 60.45 -6.69 -55.65
CA ARG A 3 59.73 -7.10 -54.45
C ARG A 3 58.26 -6.69 -54.61
N LEU A 4 57.36 -7.67 -54.54
CA LEU A 4 55.92 -7.48 -54.56
C LEU A 4 55.46 -7.27 -53.11
N THR A 5 55.05 -6.06 -52.77
CA THR A 5 54.54 -5.72 -51.43
C THR A 5 53.02 -5.90 -51.45
N THR A 6 52.54 -7.00 -50.86
CA THR A 6 51.12 -7.30 -50.74
C THR A 6 50.51 -6.45 -49.62
N LEU A 7 49.63 -5.52 -49.98
CA LEU A 7 48.88 -4.68 -49.04
C LEU A 7 47.63 -5.44 -48.58
N LEU A 8 47.61 -5.88 -47.31
CA LEU A 8 46.47 -6.56 -46.70
C LEU A 8 45.45 -5.52 -46.21
N LEU A 9 44.32 -5.40 -46.91
CA LEU A 9 43.24 -4.48 -46.57
C LEU A 9 42.30 -5.15 -45.54
N THR A 10 42.48 -4.84 -44.25
CA THR A 10 41.61 -5.31 -43.16
C THR A 10 40.33 -4.47 -43.10
N THR A 11 39.24 -5.02 -43.64
CA THR A 11 37.89 -4.47 -43.51
C THR A 11 37.39 -4.67 -42.07
N ILE A 12 37.35 -3.59 -41.29
CA ILE A 12 36.73 -3.59 -39.95
C ILE A 12 35.21 -3.60 -40.16
N LEU A 13 34.60 -4.76 -39.93
CA LEU A 13 33.15 -4.92 -39.92
C LEU A 13 32.63 -4.29 -38.62
N ALA A 14 32.12 -3.05 -38.69
CA ALA A 14 31.44 -2.43 -37.57
C ALA A 14 30.15 -3.20 -37.30
N LEU A 15 30.13 -4.02 -36.24
CA LEU A 15 28.89 -4.60 -35.77
C LEU A 15 27.98 -3.46 -35.27
N PRO A 16 26.70 -3.43 -35.66
CA PRO A 16 25.76 -2.51 -35.05
C PRO A 16 25.68 -2.90 -33.56
N ALA A 17 26.09 -1.99 -32.69
CA ALA A 17 25.79 -2.10 -31.27
C ALA A 17 24.26 -2.14 -31.17
N ALA A 18 23.72 -3.28 -30.77
CA ALA A 18 22.32 -3.35 -30.35
C ALA A 18 22.20 -2.38 -29.17
N ALA A 19 21.62 -1.21 -29.42
CA ALA A 19 21.12 -0.37 -28.35
C ALA A 19 20.08 -1.23 -27.64
N ASN A 20 20.40 -1.71 -26.44
CA ASN A 20 19.40 -2.28 -25.56
C ASN A 20 18.34 -1.20 -25.40
N ALA A 21 17.17 -1.39 -26.02
CA ALA A 21 16.01 -0.56 -25.74
C ALA A 21 15.72 -0.80 -24.26
N ALA A 22 16.13 0.15 -23.42
CA ALA A 22 15.70 0.18 -22.03
C ALA A 22 14.17 0.29 -22.09
N ASP A 23 13.45 -0.67 -21.49
CA ASP A 23 12.00 -0.64 -21.50
C ASP A 23 11.51 0.65 -20.82
N ASP A 24 10.89 1.55 -21.61
CA ASP A 24 10.35 2.81 -21.12
C ASP A 24 9.26 2.53 -20.07
N LEU A 25 9.49 2.98 -18.83
CA LEU A 25 8.55 2.86 -17.72
C LEU A 25 7.76 4.16 -17.57
N ILE A 26 6.45 4.09 -17.77
CA ILE A 26 5.55 5.22 -17.52
C ILE A 26 4.88 5.06 -16.17
N ILE A 27 5.11 6.02 -15.28
CA ILE A 27 4.43 6.08 -13.99
C ILE A 27 3.18 6.95 -14.17
N VAL A 28 2.02 6.40 -13.81
CA VAL A 28 0.75 7.13 -13.76
C VAL A 28 0.37 7.31 -12.29
N LEU A 29 0.45 8.54 -11.80
CA LEU A 29 0.16 8.90 -10.43
C LEU A 29 -1.26 9.48 -10.30
N ASP A 30 -2.08 8.81 -9.50
CA ASP A 30 -3.36 9.34 -9.07
C ASP A 30 -3.17 10.51 -8.11
N ALA A 31 -3.72 11.66 -8.48
CA ALA A 31 -3.85 12.83 -7.63
C ALA A 31 -5.29 13.35 -7.64
N SER A 32 -6.26 12.44 -7.74
CA SER A 32 -7.66 12.75 -7.51
C SER A 32 -7.94 13.04 -6.03
N ASN A 33 -9.06 13.68 -5.73
CA ASN A 33 -9.42 14.07 -4.37
C ASN A 33 -9.49 12.88 -3.38
N SER A 34 -9.78 11.66 -3.84
CA SER A 34 -9.81 10.46 -2.99
C SER A 34 -8.45 10.10 -2.40
N MET A 35 -7.35 10.56 -3.01
CA MET A 35 -6.00 10.38 -2.49
C MET A 35 -5.72 11.14 -1.17
N TRP A 36 -6.64 12.04 -0.76
CA TRP A 36 -6.67 12.61 0.60
C TRP A 36 -7.28 11.66 1.65
N ALA A 37 -7.92 10.56 1.25
CA ALA A 37 -8.33 9.54 2.22
C ALA A 37 -7.10 8.94 2.90
N LYS A 38 -7.31 8.37 4.09
CA LYS A 38 -6.25 7.83 4.93
C LYS A 38 -6.24 6.30 4.93
N ILE A 39 -5.05 5.73 5.05
CA ILE A 39 -4.80 4.36 5.45
C ILE A 39 -3.90 4.44 6.67
N ASN A 40 -4.32 3.86 7.80
CA ASN A 40 -3.54 3.90 9.05
C ASN A 40 -3.07 5.34 9.38
N ASP A 41 -4.02 6.28 9.39
CA ASP A 41 -3.85 7.72 9.64
C ASP A 41 -2.96 8.54 8.68
N THR A 42 -2.38 7.91 7.67
CA THR A 42 -1.54 8.56 6.65
C THR A 42 -2.31 8.70 5.34
N HIS A 43 -2.24 9.88 4.71
CA HIS A 43 -2.92 10.10 3.42
C HIS A 43 -2.35 9.20 2.33
N LYS A 44 -3.21 8.65 1.48
CA LYS A 44 -2.81 7.77 0.36
C LYS A 44 -1.78 8.42 -0.57
N ILE A 45 -1.89 9.73 -0.82
CA ILE A 45 -0.89 10.48 -1.60
C ILE A 45 0.52 10.45 -1.00
N VAL A 46 0.65 10.34 0.33
CA VAL A 46 1.95 10.20 0.99
C VAL A 46 2.55 8.84 0.68
N PHE A 47 1.77 7.77 0.77
CA PHE A 47 2.20 6.43 0.37
C PHE A 47 2.56 6.34 -1.12
N ALA A 48 1.80 7.02 -1.99
CA ALA A 48 2.08 7.07 -3.42
C ALA A 48 3.43 7.77 -3.73
N ARG A 49 3.73 8.86 -3.02
CA ARG A 49 5.02 9.56 -3.12
C ARG A 49 6.16 8.73 -2.55
N ASP A 50 5.93 8.00 -1.46
CA ASP A 50 6.93 7.09 -0.89
C ASP A 50 7.25 5.94 -1.86
N ALA A 51 6.23 5.38 -2.53
CA ALA A 51 6.41 4.36 -3.57
C ALA A 51 7.24 4.88 -4.74
N LEU A 52 6.90 6.07 -5.23
CA LEU A 52 7.66 6.72 -6.28
C LEU A 52 9.10 7.00 -5.85
N SER A 53 9.31 7.49 -4.62
CA SER A 53 10.66 7.76 -4.09
C SER A 53 11.51 6.50 -4.06
N GLN A 54 10.94 5.38 -3.62
CA GLN A 54 11.65 4.10 -3.59
C GLN A 54 11.98 3.59 -5.00
N LEU A 55 11.05 3.72 -5.95
CA LEU A 55 11.26 3.33 -7.36
C LEU A 55 12.42 4.09 -7.97
N LEU A 56 12.36 5.41 -7.88
CA LEU A 56 13.33 6.32 -8.48
C LEU A 56 14.71 6.22 -7.81
N THR A 57 14.79 5.74 -6.56
CA THR A 57 16.06 5.49 -5.87
C THR A 57 16.65 4.12 -6.21
N ALA A 58 15.80 3.12 -6.48
CA ALA A 58 16.21 1.75 -6.76
C ALA A 58 16.64 1.51 -8.21
N GLN A 59 16.32 2.44 -9.12
CA GLN A 59 16.68 2.36 -10.54
C GLN A 59 17.96 3.17 -10.84
N PRO A 60 18.92 2.64 -11.62
CA PRO A 60 20.06 3.42 -12.10
C PRO A 60 19.61 4.53 -13.06
N ASP A 61 20.41 5.60 -13.19
CA ASP A 61 20.16 6.79 -14.03
C ASP A 61 19.96 6.49 -15.54
N THR A 62 20.07 5.22 -15.96
CA THR A 62 19.92 4.75 -17.33
C THR A 62 18.49 4.31 -17.69
N ALA A 63 17.55 4.28 -16.73
CA ALA A 63 16.15 3.94 -17.00
C ALA A 63 15.38 5.16 -17.54
N SER A 64 14.80 5.02 -18.74
CA SER A 64 13.93 6.04 -19.34
C SER A 64 12.56 6.02 -18.65
N ILE A 65 12.41 6.84 -17.60
CA ILE A 65 11.19 6.92 -16.80
C ILE A 65 10.37 8.15 -17.19
N GLY A 66 9.11 7.94 -17.56
CA GLY A 66 8.11 8.98 -17.74
C GLY A 66 7.21 9.12 -16.51
N LEU A 67 6.65 10.32 -16.31
CA LEU A 67 5.69 10.60 -15.24
C LEU A 67 4.47 11.32 -15.81
N ILE A 68 3.30 10.73 -15.58
CA ILE A 68 1.99 11.29 -15.86
C ILE A 68 1.23 11.39 -14.54
N SER A 69 0.53 12.50 -14.32
CA SER A 69 -0.44 12.63 -13.23
C SER A 69 -1.83 12.89 -13.79
N TYR A 70 -2.86 12.57 -13.01
CA TYR A 70 -4.22 13.03 -13.29
C TYR A 70 -4.91 13.56 -12.04
N GLY A 71 -5.94 14.38 -12.25
CA GLY A 71 -6.80 14.88 -11.18
C GLY A 71 -6.17 15.97 -10.32
N ASN A 72 -5.02 16.55 -10.69
CA ASN A 72 -4.32 17.53 -9.85
C ASN A 72 -4.54 19.00 -10.22
N ARG A 73 -5.37 19.32 -11.22
CA ARG A 73 -5.59 20.72 -11.67
C ARG A 73 -7.05 21.14 -11.64
N HIS A 74 -7.99 20.28 -12.04
CA HIS A 74 -9.39 20.67 -12.22
C HIS A 74 -10.37 19.65 -11.63
N LYS A 75 -11.40 20.15 -10.92
CA LYS A 75 -12.26 19.32 -10.05
C LYS A 75 -13.13 18.28 -10.79
N ARG A 76 -13.51 18.54 -12.05
CA ARG A 76 -14.45 17.73 -12.85
C ARG A 76 -14.09 17.73 -14.34
N ASP A 77 -12.79 17.60 -14.63
CA ASP A 77 -12.30 17.59 -16.00
C ASP A 77 -11.73 16.22 -16.33
N CYS A 78 -12.38 15.50 -17.25
CA CYS A 78 -11.92 14.19 -17.71
C CYS A 78 -10.71 14.27 -18.65
N GLN A 79 -10.29 15.49 -19.01
CA GLN A 79 -9.05 15.78 -19.71
C GLN A 79 -7.94 16.24 -18.74
N ASP A 80 -8.17 16.20 -17.43
CA ASP A 80 -7.15 16.56 -16.43
C ASP A 80 -6.09 15.48 -16.27
N ILE A 81 -5.32 15.29 -17.34
CA ILE A 81 -4.17 14.40 -17.44
C ILE A 81 -2.98 15.27 -17.86
N ASN A 82 -1.87 15.12 -17.13
CA ASN A 82 -0.69 15.94 -17.31
C ASN A 82 0.54 15.06 -17.47
N THR A 83 1.17 15.10 -18.63
CA THR A 83 2.52 14.54 -18.79
C THR A 83 3.51 15.51 -18.15
N ILE A 84 4.08 15.12 -17.02
CA ILE A 84 5.09 15.90 -16.28
C ILE A 84 6.45 15.74 -16.94
N ALA A 85 6.77 14.54 -17.42
CA ALA A 85 7.97 14.23 -18.17
C ALA A 85 7.73 12.98 -19.05
N LYS A 86 8.26 12.97 -20.27
CA LYS A 86 8.33 11.75 -21.08
C LYS A 86 9.54 10.91 -20.65
N PRO A 87 9.62 9.63 -21.03
CA PRO A 87 10.80 8.81 -20.81
C PRO A 87 12.09 9.50 -21.27
N GLY A 88 13.05 9.63 -20.36
CA GLY A 88 14.35 10.23 -20.64
C GLY A 88 14.40 11.77 -20.59
N ASP A 89 13.27 12.47 -20.42
CA ASP A 89 13.24 13.94 -20.36
C ASP A 89 13.80 14.49 -19.02
N SER A 90 13.80 13.68 -17.96
CA SER A 90 14.09 14.11 -16.59
C SER A 90 14.90 13.07 -15.83
N THR A 91 15.69 13.53 -14.86
CA THR A 91 16.39 12.64 -13.92
C THR A 91 15.43 12.10 -12.86
N PRO A 92 15.72 10.94 -12.25
CA PRO A 92 14.91 10.41 -11.14
C PRO A 92 14.73 11.41 -9.98
N SER A 93 15.76 12.19 -9.65
CA SER A 93 15.70 13.22 -8.61
C SER A 93 14.78 14.40 -8.97
N ALA A 94 14.77 14.83 -10.23
CA ALA A 94 13.88 15.89 -10.71
C ALA A 94 12.41 15.43 -10.74
N LEU A 95 12.16 14.20 -11.22
CA LEU A 95 10.83 13.58 -11.20
C LEU A 95 10.26 13.49 -9.79
N LEU A 96 11.08 13.07 -8.82
CA LEU A 96 10.66 12.99 -7.41
C LEU A 96 10.30 14.37 -6.84
N LYS A 97 11.06 15.41 -7.19
CA LYS A 97 10.74 16.79 -6.78
C LYS A 97 9.38 17.23 -7.35
N GLN A 98 9.18 17.05 -8.64
CA GLN A 98 7.92 17.40 -9.31
C GLN A 98 6.73 16.64 -8.71
N ALA A 99 6.90 15.34 -8.43
CA ALA A 99 5.83 14.53 -7.84
C ALA A 99 5.44 14.95 -6.42
N ARG A 100 6.39 15.48 -5.63
CA ARG A 100 6.12 16.01 -4.29
C ARG A 100 5.31 17.32 -4.32
N GLU A 101 5.34 18.05 -5.43
CA GLU A 101 4.59 19.30 -5.63
C GLU A 101 3.14 19.06 -6.08
N ILE A 102 2.80 17.84 -6.55
CA ILE A 102 1.45 17.50 -7.02
C ILE A 102 0.47 17.42 -5.86
N MET A 103 -0.54 18.29 -5.83
CA MET A 103 -1.59 18.26 -4.81
C MET A 103 -2.87 17.60 -5.33
N PRO A 104 -3.47 16.66 -4.57
CA PRO A 104 -4.71 16.05 -5.01
C PRO A 104 -5.90 17.01 -5.01
N HIS A 105 -6.74 16.98 -6.06
CA HIS A 105 -7.81 17.99 -6.20
C HIS A 105 -9.09 17.52 -6.92
N GLY A 106 -8.97 16.72 -7.98
CA GLY A 106 -9.98 16.50 -9.01
C GLY A 106 -10.45 15.06 -9.17
N GLY A 107 -10.97 14.75 -10.35
CA GLY A 107 -11.52 13.43 -10.67
C GLY A 107 -10.44 12.41 -11.07
N SER A 108 -10.88 11.19 -11.35
CA SER A 108 -10.03 10.04 -11.67
C SER A 108 -10.26 9.57 -13.12
N PRO A 109 -9.73 10.28 -14.16
CA PRO A 109 -9.82 9.89 -15.56
C PRO A 109 -8.86 8.73 -15.91
N ILE A 110 -8.99 7.58 -15.23
CA ILE A 110 -8.05 6.45 -15.30
C ILE A 110 -7.88 5.96 -16.75
N SER A 111 -8.99 5.75 -17.45
CA SER A 111 -8.99 5.27 -18.84
C SER A 111 -8.25 6.22 -19.78
N GLY A 112 -8.45 7.54 -19.61
CA GLY A 112 -7.74 8.55 -20.39
C GLY A 112 -6.24 8.55 -20.09
N ALA A 113 -5.87 8.47 -18.80
CA ALA A 113 -4.48 8.42 -18.38
C ALA A 113 -3.76 7.17 -18.91
N LEU A 114 -4.41 6.00 -18.89
CA LEU A 114 -3.87 4.76 -19.46
C LEU A 114 -3.67 4.86 -20.98
N ARG A 115 -4.62 5.48 -21.71
CA ARG A 115 -4.46 5.73 -23.15
C ARG A 115 -3.26 6.61 -23.44
N GLN A 116 -3.08 7.68 -22.68
CA GLN A 116 -1.94 8.58 -22.84
C GLN A 116 -0.62 7.89 -22.50
N ALA A 117 -0.56 7.16 -21.39
CA ALA A 117 0.63 6.41 -20.98
C ALA A 117 1.05 5.36 -22.01
N ALA A 118 0.09 4.64 -22.59
CA ALA A 118 0.35 3.61 -23.61
C ALA A 118 0.91 4.18 -24.94
N THR A 119 0.86 5.51 -25.15
CA THR A 119 1.55 6.15 -26.30
C THR A 119 3.03 6.41 -26.05
N GLN A 120 3.49 6.34 -24.79
CA GLN A 120 4.83 6.73 -24.37
C GLN A 120 5.69 5.55 -23.92
N GLY A 121 5.10 4.38 -23.65
CA GLY A 121 5.85 3.20 -23.26
C GLY A 121 4.98 1.95 -23.17
N ASN A 122 5.65 0.81 -23.06
CA ASN A 122 5.02 -0.52 -23.01
C ASN A 122 4.87 -1.05 -21.58
N THR A 123 5.55 -0.44 -20.61
CA THR A 123 5.39 -0.79 -19.18
C THR A 123 4.81 0.40 -18.43
N ILE A 124 3.66 0.20 -17.80
CA ILE A 124 2.97 1.23 -17.02
C ILE A 124 2.91 0.80 -15.56
N LEU A 125 3.27 1.70 -14.65
CA LEU A 125 2.97 1.58 -13.23
C LEU A 125 1.86 2.58 -12.87
N LEU A 126 0.64 2.09 -12.67
CA LEU A 126 -0.48 2.87 -12.16
C LEU A 126 -0.46 2.86 -10.62
N ILE A 127 -0.41 4.03 -9.99
CA ILE A 127 -0.51 4.20 -8.54
C ILE A 127 -1.84 4.92 -8.27
N SER A 128 -2.87 4.20 -7.81
CA SER A 128 -4.25 4.74 -7.70
C SER A 128 -5.03 4.12 -6.54
N ASP A 129 -6.06 4.82 -6.07
CA ASP A 129 -6.91 4.36 -4.97
C ASP A 129 -8.34 4.00 -5.35
N GLY A 130 -8.73 4.17 -6.61
CA GLY A 130 -10.14 4.42 -6.88
C GLY A 130 -10.69 3.88 -8.20
N THR A 131 -11.93 4.30 -8.39
CA THR A 131 -12.82 3.97 -9.50
C THR A 131 -12.81 5.14 -10.47
N GLU A 132 -13.01 4.85 -11.75
CA GLU A 132 -13.17 5.85 -12.79
C GLU A 132 -14.30 6.85 -12.44
N SER A 133 -14.04 8.15 -12.60
CA SER A 133 -15.04 9.20 -12.34
C SER A 133 -15.53 9.92 -13.62
N CYS A 134 -15.26 9.33 -14.78
CA CYS A 134 -15.43 9.91 -16.10
C CYS A 134 -16.20 9.01 -17.07
N ASP A 135 -17.10 8.17 -16.53
CA ASP A 135 -18.03 7.31 -17.27
C ASP A 135 -17.39 6.38 -18.32
N ASN A 136 -16.11 6.04 -18.11
CA ASN A 136 -15.39 5.05 -18.91
C ASN A 136 -15.24 3.74 -18.13
N ASP A 137 -14.90 2.67 -18.85
CA ASP A 137 -14.52 1.39 -18.24
C ASP A 137 -13.00 1.19 -18.36
N PRO A 138 -12.23 1.31 -17.24
CA PRO A 138 -10.79 1.08 -17.24
C PRO A 138 -10.40 -0.34 -17.63
N CYS A 139 -11.22 -1.34 -17.28
CA CYS A 139 -10.98 -2.73 -17.63
C CYS A 139 -11.12 -2.94 -19.14
N ALA A 140 -12.17 -2.37 -19.75
CA ALA A 140 -12.39 -2.45 -21.20
C ALA A 140 -11.31 -1.68 -21.96
N THR A 141 -10.97 -0.47 -21.49
CA THR A 141 -9.87 0.32 -22.05
C THR A 141 -8.56 -0.44 -22.00
N THR A 142 -8.25 -1.10 -20.89
CA THR A 142 -7.03 -1.92 -20.78
C THR A 142 -6.99 -3.04 -21.80
N GLN A 143 -8.11 -3.74 -22.02
CA GLN A 143 -8.20 -4.81 -23.01
C GLN A 143 -8.03 -4.29 -24.44
N GLU A 144 -8.60 -3.13 -24.75
CA GLU A 144 -8.40 -2.44 -26.03
C GLU A 144 -6.93 -2.05 -26.26
N LEU A 145 -6.27 -1.52 -25.22
CA LEU A 145 -4.85 -1.16 -25.31
C LEU A 145 -3.96 -2.39 -25.48
N LYS A 146 -4.26 -3.48 -24.75
CA LYS A 146 -3.53 -4.76 -24.85
C LYS A 146 -3.70 -5.42 -26.23
N SER A 147 -4.86 -5.30 -26.86
CA SER A 147 -5.07 -5.85 -28.20
C SER A 147 -4.32 -5.08 -29.28
N LYS A 148 -4.14 -3.76 -29.08
CA LYS A 148 -3.31 -2.91 -29.97
C LYS A 148 -1.82 -3.10 -29.75
N ASN A 149 -1.40 -3.38 -28.51
CA ASN A 149 -0.02 -3.61 -28.13
C ASN A 149 0.09 -4.84 -27.22
N PRO A 150 0.38 -6.03 -27.78
CA PRO A 150 0.50 -7.27 -27.01
C PRO A 150 1.58 -7.26 -25.93
N ASP A 151 2.58 -6.38 -26.05
CA ASP A 151 3.67 -6.26 -25.08
C ASP A 151 3.32 -5.32 -23.92
N LEU A 152 2.21 -4.56 -24.02
CA LEU A 152 1.77 -3.62 -22.98
C LEU A 152 1.51 -4.34 -21.65
N ARG A 153 2.23 -3.94 -20.60
CA ARG A 153 2.11 -4.45 -19.24
C ARG A 153 1.71 -3.31 -18.31
N ILE A 154 0.61 -3.47 -17.57
CA ILE A 154 0.15 -2.47 -16.60
C ILE A 154 0.23 -3.08 -15.20
N HIS A 155 1.22 -2.65 -14.43
CA HIS A 155 1.33 -2.95 -13.02
C HIS A 155 0.52 -1.91 -12.24
N VAL A 156 -0.20 -2.36 -11.22
CA VAL A 156 -1.09 -1.50 -10.44
C VAL A 156 -0.69 -1.57 -8.97
N MET A 157 -0.39 -0.42 -8.40
CA MET A 157 -0.26 -0.19 -6.98
C MET A 157 -1.55 0.46 -6.48
N GLY A 158 -2.43 -0.36 -5.92
CA GLY A 158 -3.75 0.04 -5.45
C GLY A 158 -3.77 0.41 -3.97
N PHE A 159 -4.49 1.45 -3.59
CA PHE A 159 -4.77 1.78 -2.18
C PHE A 159 -6.12 1.27 -1.67
N SER A 160 -6.88 0.60 -2.54
CA SER A 160 -8.16 -0.02 -2.24
C SER A 160 -8.19 -1.42 -2.81
N ASP A 161 -8.73 -2.38 -2.06
CA ASP A 161 -9.06 -3.72 -2.52
C ASP A 161 -10.57 -3.95 -2.62
N ALA A 162 -11.35 -2.86 -2.60
CA ALA A 162 -12.81 -2.93 -2.72
C ALA A 162 -13.22 -3.76 -3.94
N ALA A 163 -14.22 -4.62 -3.76
CA ALA A 163 -14.62 -5.61 -4.77
C ALA A 163 -15.10 -4.97 -6.09
N ASP A 164 -15.53 -3.71 -6.04
CA ASP A 164 -15.97 -2.88 -7.17
C ASP A 164 -14.83 -2.05 -7.80
N SER A 165 -13.61 -2.08 -7.24
CA SER A 165 -12.47 -1.35 -7.77
C SER A 165 -11.95 -1.99 -9.08
N PRO A 166 -11.81 -1.22 -10.18
CA PRO A 166 -11.28 -1.73 -11.44
C PRO A 166 -9.76 -1.96 -11.40
N LEU A 167 -9.07 -1.67 -10.30
CA LEU A 167 -7.61 -1.72 -10.25
C LEU A 167 -7.04 -3.14 -10.47
N ARG A 168 -7.73 -4.19 -9.99
CA ARG A 168 -7.30 -5.58 -10.20
C ARG A 168 -7.47 -6.02 -11.66
N CYS A 169 -8.60 -5.69 -12.28
CA CYS A 169 -8.87 -6.07 -13.67
C CYS A 169 -7.86 -5.43 -14.64
N ILE A 170 -7.40 -4.20 -14.36
CA ILE A 170 -6.40 -3.50 -15.19
C ILE A 170 -5.09 -4.28 -15.20
N ALA A 171 -4.62 -4.70 -14.01
CA ALA A 171 -3.43 -5.53 -13.91
C ALA A 171 -3.61 -6.88 -14.64
N GLU A 172 -4.71 -7.58 -14.36
CA GLU A 172 -4.98 -8.91 -14.93
C GLU A 172 -5.10 -8.89 -16.45
N ARG A 173 -5.87 -7.95 -17.01
CA ARG A 173 -6.14 -7.87 -18.46
C ARG A 173 -4.92 -7.43 -19.28
N SER A 174 -3.99 -6.71 -18.67
CA SER A 174 -2.70 -6.39 -19.31
C SER A 174 -1.63 -7.47 -19.10
N GLY A 175 -1.87 -8.42 -18.19
CA GLY A 175 -0.89 -9.40 -17.74
C GLY A 175 0.20 -8.79 -16.86
N GLY A 176 -0.08 -7.67 -16.20
CA GLY A 176 0.76 -7.07 -15.16
C GLY A 176 0.41 -7.57 -13.76
N SER A 177 0.89 -6.88 -12.73
CA SER A 177 0.71 -7.29 -11.33
C SER A 177 -0.06 -6.25 -10.52
N PHE A 178 -1.01 -6.68 -9.70
CA PHE A 178 -1.66 -5.84 -8.69
C PHE A 178 -0.96 -5.98 -7.33
N THR A 179 -0.67 -4.85 -6.69
CA THR A 179 -0.18 -4.78 -5.31
C THR A 179 -1.07 -3.84 -4.51
N LEU A 180 -1.58 -4.32 -3.37
CA LEU A 180 -2.29 -3.47 -2.42
C LEU A 180 -1.26 -2.73 -1.54
N ALA A 181 -1.18 -1.42 -1.64
CA ALA A 181 -0.23 -0.56 -0.95
C ALA A 181 -0.79 0.00 0.36
N THR A 182 -0.98 -0.88 1.35
CA THR A 182 -1.47 -0.50 2.69
C THR A 182 -0.38 0.04 3.62
N ASP A 183 0.89 -0.19 3.29
CA ASP A 183 2.03 0.26 4.07
C ASP A 183 3.31 0.30 3.20
N LYS A 184 4.40 0.84 3.78
CA LYS A 184 5.70 0.99 3.10
C LYS A 184 6.33 -0.33 2.67
N THR A 185 6.06 -1.44 3.37
CA THR A 185 6.59 -2.76 3.05
C THR A 185 5.88 -3.34 1.83
N ALA A 186 4.55 -3.22 1.78
CA ALA A 186 3.76 -3.64 0.64
C ALA A 186 4.19 -2.91 -0.64
N ILE A 187 4.49 -1.61 -0.51
CA ILE A 187 5.08 -0.79 -1.56
C ILE A 187 6.44 -1.34 -2.01
N SER A 188 7.40 -1.55 -1.10
CA SER A 188 8.73 -2.08 -1.46
C SER A 188 8.64 -3.46 -2.14
N ASN A 189 7.73 -4.30 -1.69
CA ASN A 189 7.54 -5.64 -2.23
C ASN A 189 6.93 -5.61 -3.64
N GLY A 190 5.90 -4.78 -3.85
CA GLY A 190 5.30 -4.58 -5.19
C GLY A 190 6.32 -4.03 -6.17
N LEU A 191 7.16 -3.10 -5.70
CA LEU A 191 8.20 -2.50 -6.49
C LEU A 191 9.32 -3.47 -6.88
N SER A 192 9.71 -4.34 -5.95
CA SER A 192 10.70 -5.39 -6.20
C SER A 192 10.23 -6.39 -7.28
N LYS A 193 8.92 -6.58 -7.43
CA LYS A 193 8.34 -7.39 -8.52
C LYS A 193 8.40 -6.66 -9.87
N LEU A 194 8.23 -5.33 -9.87
CA LEU A 194 8.33 -4.50 -11.07
C LEU A 194 9.78 -4.46 -11.61
N THR A 195 10.76 -4.33 -10.73
CA THR A 195 12.19 -4.30 -11.12
C THR A 195 12.69 -5.65 -11.62
N GLN A 196 12.15 -6.77 -11.12
CA GLN A 196 12.43 -8.11 -11.64
C GLN A 196 11.76 -8.39 -12.99
N SER A 197 10.58 -7.78 -13.25
CA SER A 197 9.87 -7.92 -14.52
C SER A 197 10.43 -7.04 -15.64
N THR A 198 11.18 -5.99 -15.30
CA THR A 198 11.86 -5.06 -16.23
C THR A 198 13.34 -5.45 -16.46
N GLY A 199 13.85 -6.42 -15.71
CA GLY A 199 15.10 -7.11 -16.00
C GLY A 199 14.86 -8.27 -16.96
N THR A 200 15.45 -8.19 -18.16
CA THR A 200 15.47 -9.20 -19.22
C THR A 200 15.34 -10.64 -18.70
N SER A 201 14.18 -11.26 -18.91
CA SER A 201 14.01 -12.71 -18.78
C SER A 201 13.57 -13.29 -20.12
N THR A 202 14.54 -13.84 -20.85
CA THR A 202 14.29 -14.93 -21.80
C THR A 202 13.59 -16.06 -21.02
N PRO A 203 12.44 -16.60 -21.49
CA PRO A 203 11.69 -17.59 -20.73
C PRO A 203 12.41 -18.94 -20.79
N THR A 204 12.81 -19.46 -19.63
CA THR A 204 13.13 -20.89 -19.47
C THR A 204 11.86 -21.62 -19.04
N PRO A 205 11.42 -22.66 -19.77
CA PRO A 205 10.26 -23.48 -19.40
C PRO A 205 10.33 -24.05 -17.97
N PRO A 206 9.18 -24.22 -17.28
CA PRO A 206 9.16 -24.69 -15.90
C PRO A 206 9.53 -26.17 -15.83
N THR A 207 10.70 -26.46 -15.25
CA THR A 207 11.02 -27.80 -14.77
C THR A 207 10.22 -28.04 -13.50
N ALA A 208 9.35 -29.05 -13.55
CA ALA A 208 8.67 -29.60 -12.39
C ALA A 208 9.69 -30.00 -11.32
N ALA A 209 9.66 -29.31 -10.18
CA ALA A 209 10.26 -29.80 -8.95
C ALA A 209 9.18 -30.60 -8.20
N ASP A 210 9.48 -31.87 -8.04
CA ASP A 210 8.74 -32.86 -7.29
C ASP A 210 8.45 -32.36 -5.87
N SER A 211 7.21 -32.51 -5.42
CA SER A 211 6.83 -32.39 -4.01
C SER A 211 5.71 -33.38 -3.79
N THR A 212 6.05 -34.49 -3.15
CA THR A 212 5.09 -35.48 -2.66
C THR A 212 4.20 -34.83 -1.60
N ILE A 213 3.04 -34.33 -2.02
CA ILE A 213 2.04 -33.72 -1.15
C ILE A 213 1.29 -34.83 -0.40
N SER A 214 1.40 -34.81 0.94
CA SER A 214 0.43 -35.46 1.82
C SER A 214 -0.95 -34.88 1.51
N LYS A 215 -1.90 -35.73 1.10
CA LYS A 215 -3.19 -35.31 0.49
C LYS A 215 -4.19 -34.66 1.46
N ASP A 216 -3.87 -34.51 2.74
CA ASP A 216 -4.80 -33.96 3.72
C ASP A 216 -4.26 -32.66 4.35
N PRO A 217 -4.87 -31.49 4.07
CA PRO A 217 -4.48 -30.24 4.70
C PRO A 217 -4.76 -30.25 6.20
N GLY A 218 -3.98 -29.50 6.98
CA GLY A 218 -4.35 -29.13 8.34
C GLY A 218 -5.17 -27.83 8.34
N THR A 219 -5.80 -27.49 9.46
CA THR A 219 -6.55 -26.23 9.60
C THR A 219 -5.86 -25.34 10.63
N LEU A 220 -5.67 -24.06 10.30
CA LEU A 220 -5.17 -23.06 11.22
C LEU A 220 -6.32 -22.13 11.64
N GLU A 221 -6.56 -22.03 12.94
CA GLU A 221 -7.54 -21.11 13.52
C GLU A 221 -6.85 -20.06 14.37
N LEU A 222 -7.09 -18.78 14.06
CA LEU A 222 -6.47 -17.66 14.76
C LEU A 222 -7.51 -16.73 15.33
N SER A 223 -7.20 -16.18 16.49
CA SER A 223 -7.96 -15.11 17.15
C SER A 223 -7.02 -14.25 17.98
N ILE A 224 -7.50 -13.11 18.47
CA ILE A 224 -6.75 -12.24 19.39
C ILE A 224 -7.70 -11.66 20.43
N GLY A 225 -7.21 -11.42 21.64
CA GLY A 225 -7.97 -10.71 22.67
C GLY A 225 -7.12 -10.41 23.89
N GLY A 226 -7.76 -9.79 24.88
CA GLY A 226 -7.13 -9.54 26.18
C GLY A 226 -7.05 -10.80 27.02
N SER A 227 -6.09 -10.87 27.94
CA SER A 227 -5.96 -11.98 28.90
C SER A 227 -7.11 -11.99 29.92
N ASN A 228 -7.71 -10.82 30.16
CA ASN A 228 -8.86 -10.60 31.06
C ASN A 228 -10.20 -10.46 30.33
N ASP A 229 -10.22 -10.62 29.00
CA ASP A 229 -11.42 -10.50 28.18
C ASP A 229 -11.64 -11.81 27.39
N PRO A 230 -12.72 -12.57 27.62
CA PRO A 230 -12.97 -13.80 26.89
C PRO A 230 -13.33 -13.56 25.42
N GLU A 231 -13.77 -12.35 25.04
CA GLU A 231 -14.17 -12.05 23.68
C GLU A 231 -12.96 -11.90 22.74
N ASN A 232 -13.13 -12.33 21.49
CA ASN A 232 -12.15 -12.09 20.45
C ASN A 232 -12.34 -10.68 19.89
N LEU A 233 -11.25 -9.97 19.66
CA LEU A 233 -11.26 -8.63 19.12
C LEU A 233 -11.03 -8.64 17.61
N PRO A 234 -11.64 -7.70 16.86
CA PRO A 234 -11.43 -7.59 15.42
C PRO A 234 -9.98 -7.15 15.13
N ALA A 235 -9.26 -7.96 14.37
CA ALA A 235 -7.85 -7.74 14.07
C ALA A 235 -7.47 -8.19 12.67
N ASN A 236 -6.28 -7.80 12.26
CA ASN A 236 -5.70 -8.25 11.00
C ASN A 236 -4.74 -9.42 11.25
N PHE A 237 -4.85 -10.50 10.49
CA PHE A 237 -3.96 -11.66 10.58
C PHE A 237 -3.24 -11.86 9.24
N LEU A 238 -1.92 -11.79 9.23
CA LEU A 238 -1.08 -12.02 8.06
C LEU A 238 -0.34 -13.34 8.26
N ILE A 239 -0.50 -14.26 7.31
CA ILE A 239 0.13 -15.57 7.35
C ILE A 239 1.23 -15.63 6.30
N TYR A 240 2.41 -16.09 6.70
CA TYR A 240 3.58 -16.30 5.87
C TYR A 240 3.99 -17.77 5.94
N ASP A 241 4.52 -18.32 4.85
CA ASP A 241 5.13 -19.65 4.87
C ASP A 241 6.54 -19.64 5.52
N ALA A 242 7.17 -20.81 5.58
CA ALA A 242 8.52 -20.99 6.12
C ALA A 242 9.61 -20.22 5.33
N ALA A 243 9.38 -19.91 4.06
CA ALA A 243 10.29 -19.10 3.25
C ALA A 243 10.10 -17.59 3.47
N GLY A 244 9.10 -17.20 4.28
CA GLY A 244 8.75 -15.81 4.53
C GLY A 244 7.87 -15.20 3.44
N GLN A 245 7.38 -15.99 2.49
CA GLN A 245 6.43 -15.53 1.48
C GLN A 245 5.06 -15.32 2.14
N HIS A 246 4.47 -14.16 1.89
CA HIS A 246 3.11 -13.85 2.34
C HIS A 246 2.09 -14.70 1.57
N LEU A 247 1.19 -15.35 2.33
CA LEU A 247 0.17 -16.24 1.78
C LEU A 247 -1.20 -15.58 1.75
N VAL A 248 -1.59 -14.95 2.85
CA VAL A 248 -2.94 -14.39 3.01
C VAL A 248 -2.98 -13.36 4.13
N THR A 249 -3.86 -12.37 3.97
CA THR A 249 -4.25 -11.42 5.01
C THR A 249 -5.74 -11.56 5.27
N PHE A 250 -6.12 -11.61 6.54
CA PHE A 250 -7.50 -11.43 6.98
C PHE A 250 -7.62 -10.05 7.62
N THR A 251 -8.63 -9.29 7.23
CA THR A 251 -8.83 -7.91 7.70
C THR A 251 -10.02 -7.83 8.66
N SER A 252 -9.80 -7.21 9.82
CA SER A 252 -10.82 -6.91 10.84
C SER A 252 -11.69 -8.12 11.20
N LYS A 253 -11.07 -9.29 11.39
CA LYS A 253 -11.75 -10.53 11.80
C LYS A 253 -11.55 -10.78 13.28
N THR A 254 -12.58 -11.26 13.96
CA THR A 254 -12.51 -11.72 15.35
C THR A 254 -11.94 -13.13 15.44
N THR A 255 -12.28 -13.98 14.47
CA THR A 255 -11.72 -15.33 14.30
C THR A 255 -11.45 -15.57 12.83
N VAL A 256 -10.38 -16.29 12.52
CA VAL A 256 -10.05 -16.77 11.16
C VAL A 256 -9.83 -18.27 11.19
N SER A 257 -10.25 -18.96 10.13
CA SER A 257 -10.02 -20.40 9.94
C SER A 257 -9.55 -20.62 8.51
N ARG A 258 -8.42 -21.30 8.33
CA ARG A 258 -7.79 -21.48 7.01
C ARG A 258 -7.20 -22.89 6.89
N PRO A 259 -7.62 -23.70 5.91
CA PRO A 259 -6.90 -24.91 5.57
C PRO A 259 -5.54 -24.55 4.94
N LEU A 260 -4.48 -25.18 5.42
CA LEU A 260 -3.10 -25.00 4.99
C LEU A 260 -2.42 -26.37 4.84
N GLN A 261 -1.45 -26.44 3.93
CA GLN A 261 -0.64 -27.65 3.82
C GLN A 261 0.17 -27.86 5.10
N PRO A 262 0.50 -29.12 5.46
CA PRO A 262 1.36 -29.36 6.60
C PRO A 262 2.69 -28.62 6.45
N GLY A 263 3.13 -27.92 7.50
CA GLY A 263 4.32 -27.09 7.46
C GLY A 263 4.36 -26.01 8.53
N THR A 264 5.43 -25.24 8.52
CA THR A 264 5.65 -24.15 9.47
C THR A 264 5.23 -22.82 8.86
N TYR A 265 4.50 -22.02 9.64
CA TYR A 265 3.97 -20.72 9.22
C TYR A 265 4.30 -19.67 10.26
N ARG A 266 4.66 -18.47 9.81
CA ARG A 266 4.74 -17.28 10.67
C ARG A 266 3.44 -16.50 10.54
N ILE A 267 2.87 -16.09 11.66
CA ILE A 267 1.63 -15.35 11.72
C ILE A 267 1.91 -14.02 12.42
N ASP A 268 1.52 -12.91 11.78
CA ASP A 268 1.45 -11.61 12.41
C ASP A 268 -0.02 -11.26 12.68
N ALA A 269 -0.38 -11.06 13.95
CA ALA A 269 -1.67 -10.51 14.36
C ALA A 269 -1.52 -9.03 14.74
N LEU A 270 -2.33 -8.17 14.12
CA LEU A 270 -2.33 -6.73 14.33
C LEU A 270 -3.67 -6.27 14.88
N TRP A 271 -3.63 -5.64 16.04
CA TRP A 271 -4.80 -5.03 16.68
C TRP A 271 -4.44 -3.59 17.07
N GLY A 272 -5.05 -2.62 16.39
CA GLY A 272 -4.55 -1.24 16.39
C GLY A 272 -3.09 -1.19 15.92
N GLU A 273 -2.25 -0.49 16.68
CA GLU A 273 -0.79 -0.39 16.45
C GLU A 273 -0.01 -1.58 17.03
N ILE A 274 -0.66 -2.51 17.73
CA ILE A 274 0.01 -3.64 18.39
C ILE A 274 0.17 -4.79 17.40
N LYS A 275 1.42 -5.18 17.16
CA LYS A 275 1.77 -6.37 16.38
C LYS A 275 2.26 -7.49 17.31
N LYS A 276 1.65 -8.67 17.20
CA LYS A 276 2.14 -9.92 17.79
C LYS A 276 2.53 -10.87 16.68
N THR A 277 3.69 -11.49 16.81
CA THR A 277 4.20 -12.46 15.82
C THR A 277 4.37 -13.82 16.49
N GLN A 278 3.87 -14.88 15.85
CA GLN A 278 4.02 -16.26 16.32
C GLN A 278 4.33 -17.19 15.15
N THR A 279 5.22 -18.14 15.36
CA THR A 279 5.44 -19.25 14.42
C THR A 279 4.64 -20.47 14.89
N LEU A 280 3.88 -21.08 14.00
CA LEU A 280 3.00 -22.23 14.26
C LEU A 280 3.27 -23.35 13.25
N GLU A 281 3.18 -24.59 13.70
CA GLU A 281 3.32 -25.77 12.87
C GLU A 281 1.94 -26.37 12.59
N VAL A 282 1.56 -26.49 11.32
CA VAL A 282 0.33 -27.13 10.86
C VAL A 282 0.64 -28.58 10.51
N THR A 283 -0.13 -29.51 11.06
CA THR A 283 -0.01 -30.95 10.77
C THR A 283 -1.22 -31.43 9.96
N ALA A 284 -1.02 -32.39 9.06
CA ALA A 284 -2.08 -32.99 8.23
C ALA A 284 -3.28 -33.46 9.07
N GLY A 285 -4.49 -33.12 8.65
CA GLY A 285 -5.74 -33.56 9.28
C GLY A 285 -5.99 -33.03 10.70
N LYS A 286 -5.14 -32.12 11.21
CA LYS A 286 -5.29 -31.53 12.55
C LYS A 286 -5.68 -30.05 12.47
N THR A 287 -6.47 -29.61 13.44
CA THR A 287 -6.72 -28.19 13.68
C THR A 287 -5.72 -27.65 14.70
N VAL A 288 -5.04 -26.58 14.33
CA VAL A 288 -4.13 -25.81 15.18
C VAL A 288 -4.84 -24.51 15.53
N THR A 289 -5.23 -24.36 16.79
CA THR A 289 -5.89 -23.14 17.28
C THR A 289 -4.89 -22.30 18.06
N HIS A 290 -4.79 -21.02 17.73
CA HIS A 290 -3.95 -20.07 18.46
C HIS A 290 -4.71 -18.77 18.71
N ARG A 291 -4.75 -18.35 19.98
CA ARG A 291 -5.26 -17.05 20.39
C ARG A 291 -4.10 -16.17 20.83
N PHE A 292 -3.88 -15.08 20.11
CA PHE A 292 -2.92 -14.06 20.49
C PHE A 292 -3.40 -13.31 21.74
N ASP A 293 -2.50 -13.11 22.68
CA ASP A 293 -2.78 -12.40 23.94
C ASP A 293 -2.18 -10.98 23.90
N LEU A 294 -3.04 -9.99 24.09
CA LEU A 294 -2.68 -8.57 24.19
C LEU A 294 -2.27 -8.17 25.61
N GLY A 295 -2.37 -9.08 26.57
CA GLY A 295 -2.26 -8.79 27.99
C GLY A 295 -3.58 -8.25 28.55
N ALA A 296 -3.52 -7.71 29.77
CA ALA A 296 -4.71 -7.14 30.40
C ALA A 296 -5.13 -5.86 29.66
N LEU A 297 -6.41 -5.76 29.33
CA LEU A 297 -7.01 -4.60 28.68
C LEU A 297 -7.85 -3.80 29.69
N GLY A 298 -7.83 -2.48 29.55
CA GLY A 298 -8.74 -1.56 30.23
C GLY A 298 -9.56 -0.75 29.23
N VAL A 299 -10.53 0.00 29.76
CA VAL A 299 -11.40 0.89 28.97
C VAL A 299 -11.10 2.33 29.32
N LEU A 300 -10.89 3.16 28.29
CA LEU A 300 -10.72 4.59 28.41
C LEU A 300 -11.87 5.30 27.72
N THR A 301 -12.63 6.13 28.45
CA THR A 301 -13.63 7.03 27.88
C THR A 301 -13.22 8.47 28.11
N PHE A 302 -13.26 9.29 27.07
CA PHE A 302 -12.99 10.71 27.20
C PHE A 302 -13.94 11.56 26.37
N ASN A 303 -14.17 12.78 26.81
CA ASN A 303 -15.09 13.71 26.19
C ASN A 303 -14.63 15.16 26.32
N ALA A 304 -15.22 16.03 25.51
CA ALA A 304 -15.03 17.47 25.57
C ALA A 304 -16.36 18.16 25.86
N VAL A 305 -16.34 19.13 26.76
CA VAL A 305 -17.49 19.96 27.13
C VAL A 305 -17.13 21.44 27.15
N ASP A 306 -18.12 22.31 27.03
CA ASP A 306 -17.95 23.75 27.29
C ASP A 306 -17.98 24.05 28.80
N THR A 307 -17.83 25.32 29.17
CA THR A 307 -17.91 25.79 30.57
C THR A 307 -19.28 25.58 31.22
N GLN A 308 -20.32 25.29 30.45
CA GLN A 308 -21.67 24.94 30.91
C GLN A 308 -21.90 23.41 30.95
N GLN A 309 -20.86 22.60 30.78
CA GLN A 309 -20.92 21.14 30.70
C GLN A 309 -21.71 20.60 29.48
N LYS A 310 -21.93 21.41 28.45
CA LYS A 310 -22.54 20.93 27.20
C LYS A 310 -21.49 20.24 26.34
N PRO A 311 -21.80 19.08 25.72
CA PRO A 311 -20.86 18.41 24.83
C PRO A 311 -20.43 19.30 23.67
N VAL A 312 -19.14 19.29 23.36
CA VAL A 312 -18.56 20.00 22.21
C VAL A 312 -17.68 19.07 21.40
N ASP A 313 -17.67 19.22 20.09
CA ASP A 313 -16.82 18.40 19.22
C ASP A 313 -15.36 18.87 19.30
N ALA A 314 -14.46 17.92 19.57
CA ALA A 314 -13.03 18.14 19.65
C ALA A 314 -12.27 17.13 18.80
N ASN A 315 -11.02 17.49 18.49
CA ASN A 315 -10.04 16.58 17.92
C ASN A 315 -9.21 15.99 19.04
N PHE A 316 -9.30 14.68 19.22
CA PHE A 316 -8.53 13.94 20.21
C PHE A 316 -7.34 13.22 19.56
N SER A 317 -6.23 13.13 20.28
CA SER A 317 -5.08 12.30 19.91
C SER A 317 -4.56 11.59 21.16
N LEU A 318 -4.37 10.28 21.05
CA LEU A 318 -3.87 9.41 22.09
C LEU A 318 -2.46 8.94 21.73
N TYR A 319 -1.57 8.94 22.70
CA TYR A 319 -0.18 8.52 22.59
C TYR A 319 0.16 7.57 23.73
N ASN A 320 1.10 6.66 23.51
CA ASN A 320 1.68 5.85 24.58
C ASN A 320 2.67 6.68 25.44
N ASP A 321 3.21 6.06 26.48
CA ASP A 321 4.20 6.63 27.40
C ASP A 321 5.48 7.15 26.71
N THR A 322 5.90 6.50 25.62
CA THR A 322 7.05 6.89 24.78
C THR A 322 6.74 7.97 23.72
N ASN A 323 5.57 8.61 23.77
CA ASN A 323 5.04 9.53 22.74
C ASN A 323 4.81 8.89 21.37
N GLY A 324 4.78 7.56 21.29
CA GLY A 324 4.30 6.86 20.11
C GLY A 324 2.82 7.16 19.92
N TYR A 325 2.46 7.61 18.71
CA TYR A 325 1.06 7.82 18.36
C TYR A 325 0.28 6.50 18.50
N TYR A 326 -0.92 6.57 19.06
CA TYR A 326 -1.79 5.42 19.26
C TYR A 326 -3.08 5.51 18.45
N ALA A 327 -3.83 6.61 18.59
CA ALA A 327 -5.10 6.81 17.89
C ALA A 327 -5.50 8.29 17.85
N SER A 328 -6.47 8.62 17.00
CA SER A 328 -7.11 9.94 16.99
C SER A 328 -8.60 9.83 16.68
N ALA A 329 -9.35 10.81 17.15
CA ALA A 329 -10.77 10.93 16.88
C ALA A 329 -11.08 12.39 16.57
N LEU A 330 -11.55 12.66 15.35
CA LEU A 330 -11.79 14.02 14.86
C LEU A 330 -13.25 14.38 15.00
N LEU A 331 -13.50 15.62 15.44
CA LEU A 331 -14.83 16.20 15.59
C LEU A 331 -15.78 15.26 16.35
N LYS A 332 -15.32 14.77 17.50
CA LYS A 332 -16.11 13.94 18.41
C LYS A 332 -16.31 14.68 19.72
N ASN A 333 -17.49 14.53 20.31
CA ASN A 333 -17.74 15.01 21.66
C ASN A 333 -17.37 13.99 22.74
N GLN A 334 -17.38 12.69 22.42
CA GLN A 334 -17.01 11.59 23.30
C GLN A 334 -16.43 10.43 22.50
N VAL A 335 -15.48 9.72 23.09
CA VAL A 335 -14.82 8.53 22.54
C VAL A 335 -14.62 7.52 23.66
N THR A 336 -14.76 6.23 23.33
CA THR A 336 -14.45 5.11 24.22
C THR A 336 -13.54 4.13 23.49
N GLU A 337 -12.40 3.82 24.08
CA GLU A 337 -11.37 2.95 23.52
C GLU A 337 -11.04 1.80 24.48
N LYS A 338 -10.84 0.59 23.94
CA LYS A 338 -10.20 -0.52 24.65
C LYS A 338 -8.70 -0.45 24.38
N LEU A 339 -7.88 -0.55 25.42
CA LEU A 339 -6.42 -0.36 25.33
C LEU A 339 -5.72 -1.32 26.30
N PRO A 340 -4.46 -1.72 26.05
CA PRO A 340 -3.66 -2.40 27.06
C PRO A 340 -3.49 -1.52 28.30
N VAL A 341 -3.46 -2.16 29.47
CA VAL A 341 -3.10 -1.51 30.74
C VAL A 341 -1.74 -0.82 30.60
N GLY A 342 -1.66 0.43 31.04
CA GLY A 342 -0.45 1.24 30.89
C GLY A 342 -0.73 2.74 30.99
N THR A 343 0.32 3.53 30.79
CA THR A 343 0.25 5.00 30.83
C THR A 343 0.15 5.57 29.43
N TYR A 344 -0.76 6.55 29.24
CA TYR A 344 -1.05 7.18 27.97
C TYR A 344 -1.17 8.68 28.12
N LYS A 345 -0.84 9.40 27.04
CA LYS A 345 -1.05 10.84 26.92
C LYS A 345 -2.21 11.11 25.98
N LEU A 346 -3.19 11.86 26.46
CA LEU A 346 -4.37 12.25 25.71
C LEU A 346 -4.31 13.75 25.44
N LYS A 347 -4.48 14.15 24.19
CA LYS A 347 -4.55 15.54 23.73
C LYS A 347 -5.94 15.79 23.17
N ALA A 348 -6.54 16.92 23.53
CA ALA A 348 -7.76 17.44 22.91
C ALA A 348 -7.50 18.80 22.28
N THR A 349 -8.10 19.09 21.13
CA THR A 349 -7.93 20.35 20.42
C THR A 349 -9.26 20.83 19.84
N ILE A 350 -9.61 22.09 20.11
CA ILE A 350 -10.72 22.81 19.50
C ILE A 350 -10.16 24.13 18.99
N ASN A 351 -10.17 24.33 17.67
CA ASN A 351 -9.54 25.49 17.03
C ASN A 351 -8.06 25.64 17.49
N GLU A 352 -7.72 26.76 18.11
CA GLU A 352 -6.39 27.04 18.66
C GLU A 352 -6.20 26.56 20.11
N GLN A 353 -7.28 26.15 20.79
CA GLN A 353 -7.21 25.67 22.17
C GLN A 353 -6.74 24.22 22.21
N VAL A 354 -5.67 23.97 22.97
CA VAL A 354 -5.08 22.64 23.17
C VAL A 354 -5.07 22.32 24.66
N GLN A 355 -5.55 21.13 25.01
CA GLN A 355 -5.44 20.57 26.36
C GLN A 355 -4.81 19.17 26.29
N GLN A 356 -4.09 18.80 27.35
CA GLN A 356 -3.41 17.51 27.46
C GLN A 356 -3.59 16.93 28.85
N ALA A 357 -3.66 15.61 28.94
CA ALA A 357 -3.70 14.84 30.17
C ALA A 357 -2.86 13.59 30.04
N GLU A 358 -2.24 13.15 31.14
CA GLU A 358 -1.61 11.84 31.25
C GLU A 358 -2.50 10.96 32.14
N LEU A 359 -2.80 9.75 31.67
CA LEU A 359 -3.75 8.84 32.28
C LEU A 359 -3.12 7.45 32.39
N THR A 360 -3.39 6.76 33.50
CA THR A 360 -3.01 5.35 33.66
C THR A 360 -4.26 4.50 33.55
N ILE A 361 -4.28 3.60 32.56
CA ILE A 361 -5.38 2.67 32.28
C ILE A 361 -5.15 1.40 33.08
N THR A 362 -6.17 0.95 33.81
CA THR A 362 -6.17 -0.30 34.57
C THR A 362 -7.22 -1.27 34.06
N ALA A 363 -7.06 -2.56 34.38
CA ALA A 363 -7.96 -3.62 33.93
C ALA A 363 -9.30 -3.64 34.66
N ASP A 364 -9.32 -3.17 35.91
CA ASP A 364 -10.44 -3.40 36.84
C ASP A 364 -11.52 -2.31 36.78
N LYS A 365 -11.23 -1.17 36.12
CA LYS A 365 -12.13 -0.02 36.08
C LYS A 365 -11.97 0.79 34.81
N GLU A 366 -13.09 1.25 34.28
CA GLU A 366 -13.12 2.26 33.22
C GLU A 366 -12.46 3.56 33.71
N THR A 367 -11.46 4.03 32.96
CA THR A 367 -10.82 5.32 33.16
C THR A 367 -11.59 6.39 32.38
N ARG A 368 -11.96 7.49 33.03
CA ARG A 368 -12.73 8.58 32.42
C ARG A 368 -11.99 9.91 32.49
N HIS A 369 -12.04 10.70 31.41
CA HIS A 369 -11.46 12.04 31.39
C HIS A 369 -12.30 13.04 30.60
N THR A 370 -12.56 14.21 31.18
CA THR A 370 -13.34 15.29 30.53
C THR A 370 -12.46 16.52 30.34
N PHE A 371 -12.33 16.98 29.09
CA PHE A 371 -11.74 18.27 28.78
C PHE A 371 -12.81 19.36 28.80
N THR A 372 -12.52 20.50 29.44
CA THR A 372 -13.43 21.65 29.50
C THR A 372 -12.88 22.82 28.68
N PHE A 373 -13.53 23.16 27.57
CA PHE A 373 -13.11 24.25 26.68
C PHE A 373 -13.89 25.54 26.95
N GLN A 374 -13.25 26.68 26.67
CA GLN A 374 -13.94 27.96 26.79
C GLN A 374 -14.83 28.19 25.56
N PRO A 375 -16.07 28.69 25.74
CA PRO A 375 -16.90 29.13 24.63
C PRO A 375 -16.14 30.17 23.82
N GLN A 376 -16.20 30.07 22.50
CA GLN A 376 -15.74 31.16 21.65
C GLN A 376 -16.77 32.31 21.73
N PRO A 377 -16.31 33.58 21.71
CA PRO A 377 -17.19 34.74 21.68
C PRO A 377 -18.04 34.84 20.41
#